data_AF-J3N643-F1
#
_entry.id   AF-J3N643-F1
#
_cell.length_a   1.000
_cell.length_b   1.000
_cell.length_c   1.000
_cell.angle_alpha   90.00
_cell.angle_beta   90.00
_cell.angle_gamma   90.00
#
_symmetry.space_group_name_H-M   'P 1'
#
loop_
_entity.id
_entity.type
_entity.pdbx_description
1 polymer ?
#
loop_
_entity_poly.entity_id
_entity_poly.type
_entity_poly.pdbx_seq_one_letter_code
_entity_poly.pdbx_strand_id
1 'polypeptide(L)'
;MDATVALSSAPAAARRSPAARAKVIVASHHPLNSSAIPSLRLRAVSGSAFRCALSSPGFPGWRRKRGSGLVVRAEMFGQLTTGLESAWNKLRGTDVLTKENIAEPMRDIRRALLEADVSLPVVRSFIESVTEKAAGTDVIRGVKPEQQLVKVVNDELVQLMGGEVSDLVFAKTGPTVILLAGLQGVGKTTVCAKLAYYLKKMGKSCMLIAADVYRPAAIDQLTILGKQVGVPVYSEGTEVKPSQIAKNGLKEAKSKKTDVIIVDTAGRLQVDKAMMSELKEVKRAVNPTEVLLVVDAMTGQEAASLVSTFNVEIGITGAILTKLDGDSRGGAALSIKEVSGKPIKFVGRGERMEDLEPFYPDRMAQRILGMGDVLSFVEKAQEVMRQEDAEELQKKILSAKFNFNDFLKQTQAIAQMGSFSRIIGMIPGMNKVTPAQIREAEKNLKFMESMINVMTPEERERPELLAESRERRIRVAKESGKNERQVSQLVAQLFRMRAQMQKMMGAMQGQDTPDMEGLMDSIKAEEQAAAGTGKRRRKYGNLRRRDLDAMRGFRRR
;
A
#
# COMPACT_ATOMS: atom_id res chain seq x y z
N MET A 1 20.21 -7.75 51.97
CA MET A 1 21.14 -7.08 52.88
C MET A 1 21.64 -5.85 52.15
N ASP A 2 21.43 -4.70 52.77
CA ASP A 2 20.83 -3.57 52.07
C ASP A 2 21.66 -2.30 52.18
N ALA A 3 21.30 -1.35 51.31
CA ALA A 3 21.50 0.09 51.45
C ALA A 3 22.93 0.65 51.62
N THR A 4 23.30 1.52 50.68
CA THR A 4 24.13 2.69 50.98
C THR A 4 23.33 3.94 50.62
N VAL A 5 23.27 4.91 51.53
CA VAL A 5 22.36 6.07 51.46
C VAL A 5 22.97 7.23 50.66
N ALA A 6 22.11 8.11 50.14
CA ALA A 6 22.46 9.24 49.29
C ALA A 6 23.33 10.31 49.97
N LEU A 7 24.01 11.11 49.12
CA LEU A 7 24.58 12.41 49.46
C LEU A 7 24.14 13.46 48.42
N SER A 8 24.26 14.74 48.78
CA SER A 8 23.41 15.80 48.24
C SER A 8 24.16 17.04 47.75
N SER A 9 23.37 18.00 47.23
CA SER A 9 23.70 19.40 46.96
C SER A 9 24.49 19.74 45.69
N ALA A 10 24.26 20.97 45.20
CA ALA A 10 24.87 21.59 44.04
C ALA A 10 25.44 22.96 44.45
N PRO A 11 26.16 23.65 43.55
CA PRO A 11 25.95 25.09 43.42
C PRO A 11 25.79 25.56 41.96
N ALA A 12 25.39 26.83 41.77
CA ALA A 12 25.05 27.40 40.46
C ALA A 12 25.80 28.72 40.15
N ALA A 13 26.21 28.88 38.90
CA ALA A 13 26.82 30.08 38.27
C ALA A 13 26.89 29.86 36.74
N ALA A 14 26.81 30.85 35.84
CA ALA A 14 26.46 32.28 35.94
C ALA A 14 25.92 32.82 34.59
N ARG A 15 25.52 34.11 34.58
CA ARG A 15 24.89 34.87 33.47
C ARG A 15 25.72 34.95 32.18
N ARG A 16 25.04 35.09 31.02
CA ARG A 16 25.19 36.25 30.11
C ARG A 16 24.15 36.30 28.96
N SER A 17 23.66 37.50 28.66
CA SER A 17 22.99 37.87 27.39
C SER A 17 24.04 38.44 26.41
N PRO A 18 23.69 38.64 25.12
CA PRO A 18 23.15 39.97 24.74
C PRO A 18 22.03 39.93 23.68
N ALA A 19 21.47 41.09 23.36
CA ALA A 19 20.50 41.29 22.28
C ALA A 19 21.11 42.13 21.14
N ALA A 20 20.57 41.98 19.92
CA ALA A 20 20.85 42.86 18.78
C ALA A 20 19.57 43.08 17.95
N ARG A 21 19.31 44.32 17.55
CA ARG A 21 18.25 44.70 16.59
C ARG A 21 18.88 44.99 15.23
N ALA A 22 18.17 44.68 14.15
CA ALA A 22 18.42 45.26 12.83
C ALA A 22 17.10 45.64 12.15
N LYS A 23 17.06 46.82 11.51
CA LYS A 23 15.98 47.28 10.62
C LYS A 23 16.59 47.58 9.25
N VAL A 24 15.99 47.04 8.19
CA VAL A 24 16.12 47.49 6.80
C VAL A 24 14.71 47.33 6.21
N ILE A 25 13.89 48.39 6.15
CA ILE A 25 13.82 49.41 5.09
C ILE A 25 13.30 48.82 3.77
N VAL A 26 12.16 49.35 3.33
CA VAL A 26 11.48 49.04 2.06
C VAL A 26 11.92 50.07 1.01
N ALA A 27 12.14 49.62 -0.23
CA ALA A 27 12.23 50.48 -1.40
C ALA A 27 11.63 49.77 -2.63
N SER A 28 10.57 50.35 -3.17
CA SER A 28 10.00 50.04 -4.49
C SER A 28 10.58 50.99 -5.54
N HIS A 29 10.73 50.57 -6.80
CA HIS A 29 10.38 51.37 -7.98
C HIS A 29 10.47 50.57 -9.30
N HIS A 30 9.48 50.77 -10.18
CA HIS A 30 9.53 50.46 -11.62
C HIS A 30 9.98 51.73 -12.38
N PRO A 31 10.53 51.61 -13.61
CA PRO A 31 9.68 51.85 -14.78
C PRO A 31 9.95 50.86 -15.96
N LEU A 32 9.66 51.30 -17.20
CA LEU A 32 9.42 50.50 -18.41
C LEU A 32 10.33 50.90 -19.59
N ASN A 33 10.55 49.96 -20.53
CA ASN A 33 10.61 50.09 -22.01
C ASN A 33 11.50 48.98 -22.63
N SER A 34 11.39 48.46 -23.86
CA SER A 34 10.35 48.30 -24.91
C SER A 34 10.96 48.48 -26.32
N SER A 35 11.43 47.38 -26.94
CA SER A 35 11.74 47.26 -28.39
C SER A 35 12.31 45.86 -28.68
N ALA A 36 12.23 45.26 -29.87
CA ALA A 36 11.30 45.37 -31.02
C ALA A 36 11.47 44.10 -31.90
N ILE A 37 10.55 43.83 -32.82
CA ILE A 37 10.55 42.60 -33.67
C ILE A 37 10.78 43.00 -35.14
N PRO A 38 11.54 42.18 -35.90
CA PRO A 38 11.07 41.71 -37.21
C PRO A 38 11.23 40.17 -37.32
N SER A 39 10.23 39.34 -37.66
CA SER A 39 9.16 39.38 -38.65
C SER A 39 9.62 39.13 -40.10
N LEU A 40 9.27 37.97 -40.67
CA LEU A 40 9.33 37.73 -42.11
C LEU A 40 8.14 36.90 -42.60
N ARG A 41 7.58 37.36 -43.72
CA ARG A 41 6.45 36.85 -44.53
C ARG A 41 6.96 35.75 -45.50
N LEU A 42 6.21 35.02 -46.34
CA LEU A 42 4.79 34.85 -46.78
C LEU A 42 4.73 33.36 -47.32
N ARG A 43 3.75 32.75 -48.01
CA ARG A 43 2.45 33.04 -48.67
C ARG A 43 1.59 31.76 -48.64
N ALA A 44 0.29 31.84 -48.93
CA ALA A 44 -0.55 30.68 -49.28
C ALA A 44 -1.23 30.88 -50.66
N VAL A 45 -1.34 29.81 -51.46
CA VAL A 45 -2.15 29.71 -52.70
C VAL A 45 -2.69 28.28 -52.84
N SER A 46 -3.86 28.15 -53.47
CA SER A 46 -4.62 26.93 -53.76
C SER A 46 -4.09 26.08 -54.92
N GLY A 47 -4.57 24.84 -55.05
CA GLY A 47 -4.61 24.15 -56.35
C GLY A 47 -4.84 22.64 -56.25
N SER A 48 -5.79 22.12 -57.05
CA SER A 48 -6.08 20.68 -57.16
C SER A 48 -5.72 20.14 -58.54
N ALA A 49 -5.09 18.95 -58.60
CA ALA A 49 -5.64 17.74 -59.28
C ALA A 49 -4.60 16.82 -59.96
N PHE A 50 -4.97 15.52 -59.97
CA PHE A 50 -4.61 14.43 -60.87
C PHE A 50 -3.20 13.78 -60.94
N ARG A 51 -3.25 12.46 -60.68
CA ARG A 51 -2.60 11.32 -61.35
C ARG A 51 -1.09 11.06 -61.20
N CYS A 52 -0.84 9.97 -60.46
CA CYS A 52 0.06 8.86 -60.81
C CYS A 52 1.58 9.09 -60.81
N ALA A 53 2.40 8.12 -60.40
CA ALA A 53 2.16 6.88 -59.62
C ALA A 53 3.52 6.33 -59.14
N LEU A 54 3.51 5.50 -58.07
CA LEU A 54 4.21 4.20 -57.98
C LEU A 54 4.29 3.67 -56.53
N SER A 55 4.07 2.36 -56.39
CA SER A 55 4.54 1.45 -55.32
C SER A 55 4.68 1.94 -53.86
N SER A 56 3.85 1.39 -52.96
CA SER A 56 4.17 1.22 -51.54
C SER A 56 3.41 0.00 -50.98
N PRO A 57 4.09 -1.12 -50.63
CA PRO A 57 3.42 -2.32 -50.13
C PRO A 57 3.11 -2.26 -48.61
N GLY A 58 1.82 -2.24 -48.30
CA GLY A 58 1.18 -2.73 -47.06
C GLY A 58 1.90 -2.63 -45.71
N PHE A 59 1.48 -1.68 -44.87
CA PHE A 59 1.60 -1.78 -43.42
C PHE A 59 0.71 -2.92 -42.87
N PRO A 60 1.24 -3.91 -42.13
CA PRO A 60 0.42 -4.85 -41.38
C PRO A 60 -0.22 -4.15 -40.16
N GLY A 61 -1.54 -4.23 -40.04
CA GLY A 61 -2.28 -3.51 -39.00
C GLY A 61 -1.89 -3.90 -37.57
N TRP A 62 -1.72 -2.90 -36.70
CA TRP A 62 -1.27 -3.06 -35.30
C TRP A 62 -2.37 -3.70 -34.42
N ARG A 63 -2.57 -5.02 -34.56
CA ARG A 63 -3.42 -5.80 -33.66
C ARG A 63 -2.86 -5.70 -32.24
N ARG A 64 -3.47 -4.86 -31.41
CA ARG A 64 -3.36 -4.94 -29.94
C ARG A 64 -3.79 -6.33 -29.49
N LYS A 65 -2.85 -7.28 -29.41
CA LYS A 65 -2.97 -8.38 -28.43
C LYS A 65 -3.16 -7.69 -27.09
N ARG A 66 -4.30 -7.93 -26.43
CA ARG A 66 -4.43 -7.60 -25.01
C ARG A 66 -3.32 -8.39 -24.34
N GLY A 67 -2.40 -7.70 -23.65
CA GLY A 67 -1.44 -8.40 -22.82
C GLY A 67 -2.23 -9.26 -21.83
N SER A 68 -2.02 -10.57 -21.86
CA SER A 68 -2.21 -11.37 -20.65
C SER A 68 -1.36 -10.69 -19.59
N GLY A 69 -2.00 -10.14 -18.55
CA GLY A 69 -1.26 -9.52 -17.47
C GLY A 69 -0.23 -10.53 -16.96
N LEU A 70 1.04 -10.14 -16.90
CA LEU A 70 2.04 -10.98 -16.25
C LEU A 70 1.71 -11.00 -14.76
N VAL A 71 0.90 -11.97 -14.38
CA VAL A 71 0.84 -12.47 -13.00
C VAL A 71 2.20 -13.10 -12.77
N VAL A 72 3.14 -12.28 -12.27
CA VAL A 72 4.41 -12.76 -11.74
C VAL A 72 4.04 -13.71 -10.60
N ARG A 73 4.20 -15.01 -10.85
CA ARG A 73 3.81 -16.05 -9.89
C ARG A 73 4.67 -15.97 -8.65
N ALA A 74 4.15 -16.49 -7.53
CA ALA A 74 4.81 -16.53 -6.23
C ALA A 74 5.98 -17.54 -6.15
N GLU A 75 6.68 -17.78 -7.25
CA GLU A 75 7.74 -18.79 -7.37
C GLU A 75 9.00 -18.39 -6.56
N MET A 76 9.16 -17.10 -6.23
CA MET A 76 10.33 -16.53 -5.53
C MET A 76 10.48 -16.90 -4.04
N PHE A 77 9.37 -17.24 -3.37
CA PHE A 77 9.35 -17.53 -1.92
C PHE A 77 8.64 -18.86 -1.60
N GLY A 78 8.35 -19.68 -2.62
CA GLY A 78 7.38 -20.77 -2.52
C GLY A 78 7.60 -21.76 -1.37
N GLN A 79 8.85 -22.07 -1.01
CA GLN A 79 9.17 -22.92 0.14
C GLN A 79 8.74 -22.27 1.47
N LEU A 80 9.12 -21.01 1.68
CA LEU A 80 8.73 -20.24 2.87
C LEU A 80 7.21 -20.03 2.91
N THR A 81 6.57 -19.67 1.79
CA THR A 81 5.11 -19.51 1.71
C THR A 81 4.38 -20.81 2.06
N THR A 82 4.82 -21.97 1.53
CA THR A 82 4.23 -23.29 1.83
C THR A 82 4.38 -23.67 3.31
N GLY A 83 5.56 -23.42 3.90
CA GLY A 83 5.80 -23.70 5.32
C GLY A 83 4.96 -22.81 6.25
N LEU A 84 4.70 -21.56 5.84
CA LEU A 84 3.78 -20.66 6.53
C LEU A 84 2.32 -21.10 6.38
N GLU A 85 1.89 -21.52 5.18
CA GLU A 85 0.55 -22.08 4.97
C GLU A 85 0.26 -23.33 5.83
N SER A 86 1.26 -24.20 6.06
CA SER A 86 1.15 -25.31 7.02
C SER A 86 0.75 -24.83 8.42
N ALA A 87 1.42 -23.79 8.91
CA ALA A 87 1.18 -23.22 10.23
C ALA A 87 -0.23 -22.62 10.36
N TRP A 88 -0.73 -21.93 9.33
CA TRP A 88 -2.10 -21.36 9.33
C TRP A 88 -3.17 -22.45 9.32
N ASN A 89 -2.95 -23.53 8.56
CA ASN A 89 -3.91 -24.61 8.43
C ASN A 89 -4.17 -25.37 9.75
N LYS A 90 -3.20 -25.37 10.67
CA LYS A 90 -3.31 -25.99 12.01
C LYS A 90 -4.19 -25.18 12.99
N LEU A 91 -4.47 -23.91 12.71
CA LEU A 91 -5.32 -23.02 13.54
C LEU A 91 -6.78 -22.94 13.06
N ARG A 92 -7.14 -23.72 12.02
CA ARG A 92 -8.52 -23.77 11.52
C ARG A 92 -9.44 -24.41 12.56
N GLY A 93 -10.44 -23.67 13.01
CA GLY A 93 -11.38 -24.13 14.05
C GLY A 93 -10.92 -23.88 15.49
N THR A 94 -9.85 -23.12 15.69
CA THR A 94 -9.51 -22.52 16.99
C THR A 94 -10.22 -21.17 17.13
N ASP A 95 -10.89 -20.91 18.26
CA ASP A 95 -11.58 -19.64 18.52
C ASP A 95 -10.70 -18.57 19.19
N VAL A 96 -9.65 -18.98 19.92
CA VAL A 96 -8.77 -18.10 20.71
C VAL A 96 -7.30 -18.47 20.53
N LEU A 97 -6.45 -17.46 20.31
CA LEU A 97 -5.00 -17.59 20.30
C LEU A 97 -4.47 -17.75 21.73
N THR A 98 -4.02 -18.95 22.10
CA THR A 98 -3.34 -19.22 23.38
C THR A 98 -1.92 -19.73 23.13
N LYS A 99 -1.03 -19.67 24.14
CA LYS A 99 0.38 -20.09 23.99
C LYS A 99 0.51 -21.58 23.64
N GLU A 100 -0.43 -22.40 24.10
CA GLU A 100 -0.51 -23.83 23.85
C GLU A 100 -0.90 -24.09 22.39
N ASN A 101 -1.96 -23.43 21.90
CA ASN A 101 -2.46 -23.58 20.52
C ASN A 101 -1.49 -23.02 19.48
N ILE A 102 -0.74 -21.96 19.82
CA ILE A 102 0.25 -21.31 18.94
C ILE A 102 1.57 -22.11 18.87
N ALA A 103 1.88 -22.96 19.86
CA ALA A 103 3.18 -23.62 19.97
C ALA A 103 3.55 -24.54 18.80
N GLU A 104 2.59 -25.20 18.15
CA GLU A 104 2.86 -26.01 16.96
C GLU A 104 3.01 -25.15 15.68
N PRO A 105 2.10 -24.22 15.35
CA PRO A 105 2.31 -23.23 14.29
C PRO A 105 3.69 -22.54 14.35
N MET A 106 4.16 -22.13 15.54
CA MET A 106 5.49 -21.52 15.70
C MET A 106 6.64 -22.47 15.35
N ARG A 107 6.49 -23.79 15.54
CA ARG A 107 7.51 -24.78 15.14
C ARG A 107 7.57 -24.94 13.62
N ASP A 108 6.43 -24.88 12.93
CA ASP A 108 6.37 -24.89 11.46
C ASP A 108 6.98 -23.61 10.88
N ILE A 109 6.60 -22.43 11.38
CA ILE A 109 7.17 -21.13 10.95
C ILE A 109 8.69 -21.11 11.19
N ARG A 110 9.15 -21.56 12.36
CA ARG A 110 10.57 -21.68 12.69
C ARG A 110 11.32 -22.61 11.74
N ARG A 111 10.69 -23.69 11.29
CA ARG A 111 11.29 -24.60 10.30
C ARG A 111 11.39 -23.91 8.94
N ALA A 112 10.30 -23.32 8.46
CA ALA A 112 10.23 -22.63 7.17
C ALA A 112 11.28 -21.51 7.06
N LEU A 113 11.50 -20.74 8.14
CA LEU A 113 12.54 -19.72 8.19
C LEU A 113 13.98 -20.29 8.16
N LEU A 114 14.22 -21.45 8.79
CA LEU A 114 15.53 -22.11 8.75
C LEU A 114 15.79 -22.79 7.40
N GLU A 115 14.77 -23.35 6.76
CA GLU A 115 14.82 -23.85 5.37
C GLU A 115 15.04 -22.70 4.36
N ALA A 116 14.59 -21.49 4.70
CA ALA A 116 14.84 -20.24 3.96
C ALA A 116 16.22 -19.59 4.25
N ASP A 117 17.17 -20.35 4.83
CA ASP A 117 18.51 -19.92 5.26
C ASP A 117 18.55 -18.65 6.14
N VAL A 118 17.48 -18.35 6.89
CA VAL A 118 17.52 -17.29 7.91
C VAL A 118 18.48 -17.72 9.02
N SER A 119 19.32 -16.81 9.52
CA SER A 119 20.27 -17.14 10.58
C SER A 119 19.56 -17.45 11.91
N LEU A 120 20.02 -18.51 12.60
CA LEU A 120 19.37 -19.02 13.81
C LEU A 120 19.12 -17.98 14.93
N PRO A 121 19.97 -16.95 15.16
CA PRO A 121 19.66 -15.88 16.12
C PRO A 121 18.43 -15.06 15.71
N VAL A 122 18.33 -14.68 14.43
CA VAL A 122 17.21 -13.91 13.87
C VAL A 122 15.90 -14.72 13.98
N VAL A 123 15.94 -16.03 13.70
CA VAL A 123 14.76 -16.89 13.84
C VAL A 123 14.29 -17.03 15.29
N ARG A 124 15.20 -17.00 16.28
CA ARG A 124 14.81 -17.02 17.71
C ARG A 124 14.12 -15.72 18.11
N SER A 125 14.79 -14.58 17.87
CA SER A 125 14.26 -13.22 18.12
C SER A 125 12.86 -13.05 17.54
N PHE A 126 12.69 -13.40 16.25
CA PHE A 126 11.42 -13.36 15.55
C PHE A 126 10.32 -14.22 16.20
N ILE A 127 10.60 -15.51 16.46
CA ILE A 127 9.59 -16.43 17.01
C ILE A 127 9.20 -16.03 18.45
N GLU A 128 10.14 -15.54 19.24
CA GLU A 128 9.87 -15.06 20.61
C GLU A 128 8.95 -13.83 20.58
N SER A 129 9.26 -12.83 19.75
CA SER A 129 8.45 -11.62 19.54
C SER A 129 7.05 -11.92 18.98
N VAL A 130 6.94 -12.79 17.96
CA VAL A 130 5.63 -13.23 17.42
C VAL A 130 4.82 -13.96 18.47
N THR A 131 5.43 -14.85 19.27
CA THR A 131 4.71 -15.62 20.30
C THR A 131 4.16 -14.72 21.40
N GLU A 132 4.91 -13.71 21.83
CA GLU A 132 4.45 -12.72 22.81
C GLU A 132 3.28 -11.89 22.27
N LYS A 133 3.41 -11.32 21.07
CA LYS A 133 2.38 -10.48 20.44
C LYS A 133 1.11 -11.28 20.10
N ALA A 134 1.25 -12.50 19.60
CA ALA A 134 0.10 -13.34 19.23
C ALA A 134 -0.70 -13.81 20.45
N ALA A 135 -0.05 -14.06 21.60
CA ALA A 135 -0.71 -14.42 22.85
C ALA A 135 -1.21 -13.21 23.67
N GLY A 136 -0.72 -12.00 23.38
CA GLY A 136 -1.10 -10.75 24.06
C GLY A 136 -2.10 -9.88 23.31
N THR A 137 -2.58 -10.28 22.12
CA THR A 137 -3.56 -9.52 21.33
C THR A 137 -4.97 -10.05 21.57
N ASP A 138 -5.89 -9.19 22.02
CA ASP A 138 -7.31 -9.52 22.17
C ASP A 138 -7.95 -10.12 20.90
N VAL A 139 -8.96 -10.97 21.07
CA VAL A 139 -9.68 -11.59 19.94
C VAL A 139 -10.56 -10.54 19.25
N ILE A 140 -10.16 -10.13 18.05
CA ILE A 140 -10.88 -9.12 17.26
C ILE A 140 -12.16 -9.77 16.71
N ARG A 141 -13.33 -9.33 17.21
CA ARG A 141 -14.63 -9.89 16.83
C ARG A 141 -14.83 -9.84 15.31
N GLY A 142 -15.08 -11.01 14.70
CA GLY A 142 -15.28 -11.16 13.25
C GLY A 142 -14.00 -11.37 12.43
N VAL A 143 -12.81 -11.29 13.03
CA VAL A 143 -11.56 -11.78 12.44
C VAL A 143 -11.29 -13.18 12.98
N LYS A 144 -10.83 -14.10 12.14
CA LYS A 144 -10.45 -15.44 12.59
C LYS A 144 -9.04 -15.45 13.20
N PRO A 145 -8.75 -16.29 14.22
CA PRO A 145 -7.40 -16.49 14.76
C PRO A 145 -6.33 -16.83 13.71
N GLU A 146 -6.67 -17.64 12.69
CA GLU A 146 -5.78 -17.93 11.55
C GLU A 146 -5.32 -16.66 10.80
N GLN A 147 -6.20 -15.67 10.66
CA GLN A 147 -5.92 -14.39 10.00
C GLN A 147 -5.23 -13.39 10.94
N GLN A 148 -5.58 -13.41 12.23
CA GLN A 148 -4.95 -12.60 13.27
C GLN A 148 -3.46 -12.96 13.43
N LEU A 149 -3.11 -14.25 13.40
CA LEU A 149 -1.70 -14.67 13.44
C LEU A 149 -0.94 -14.30 12.15
N VAL A 150 -1.56 -14.47 10.98
CA VAL A 150 -1.00 -14.00 9.69
C VAL A 150 -0.66 -12.51 9.75
N LYS A 151 -1.51 -11.69 10.39
CA LYS A 151 -1.20 -10.27 10.61
C LYS A 151 -0.03 -10.06 11.56
N VAL A 152 0.00 -10.66 12.75
CA VAL A 152 1.12 -10.50 13.71
C VAL A 152 2.46 -10.89 13.06
N VAL A 153 2.46 -11.96 12.26
CA VAL A 153 3.64 -12.41 11.50
C VAL A 153 4.00 -11.44 10.37
N ASN A 154 3.03 -10.82 9.70
CA ASN A 154 3.31 -9.78 8.70
C ASN A 154 3.91 -8.52 9.34
N ASP A 155 3.27 -7.99 10.38
CA ASP A 155 3.71 -6.81 11.12
C ASP A 155 5.16 -7.01 11.62
N GLU A 156 5.49 -8.21 12.11
CA GLU A 156 6.85 -8.53 12.57
C GLU A 156 7.87 -8.68 11.42
N LEU A 157 7.50 -9.32 10.31
CA LEU A 157 8.36 -9.40 9.12
C LEU A 157 8.67 -8.00 8.55
N VAL A 158 7.71 -7.08 8.62
CA VAL A 158 7.89 -5.67 8.23
C VAL A 158 8.89 -4.97 9.16
N GLN A 159 8.71 -5.07 10.49
CA GLN A 159 9.64 -4.52 11.47
C GLN A 159 11.07 -5.06 11.26
N LEU A 160 11.21 -6.39 11.16
CA LEU A 160 12.49 -7.08 11.04
C LEU A 160 13.21 -6.81 9.71
N MET A 161 12.50 -6.38 8.65
CA MET A 161 13.11 -5.88 7.40
C MET A 161 13.40 -4.38 7.37
N GLY A 162 12.92 -3.59 8.36
CA GLY A 162 13.25 -2.18 8.50
C GLY A 162 12.12 -1.26 8.94
N GLY A 163 10.88 -1.75 8.95
CA GLY A 163 9.67 -0.95 9.18
C GLY A 163 9.29 -0.15 7.93
N GLU A 164 9.80 1.07 7.82
CA GLU A 164 9.45 2.03 6.76
C GLU A 164 10.47 2.05 5.61
N VAL A 165 10.07 2.67 4.49
CA VAL A 165 10.93 2.89 3.32
C VAL A 165 12.04 3.89 3.66
N SER A 166 13.30 3.55 3.39
CA SER A 166 14.44 4.42 3.68
C SER A 166 15.07 5.00 2.41
N ASP A 167 14.81 6.29 2.18
CA ASP A 167 15.43 7.07 1.10
C ASP A 167 16.94 7.30 1.28
N LEU A 168 17.59 7.76 0.21
CA LEU A 168 18.98 8.24 0.22
C LEU A 168 19.11 9.58 0.95
N VAL A 169 20.10 9.67 1.82
CA VAL A 169 20.52 10.93 2.47
C VAL A 169 21.46 11.68 1.52
N PHE A 170 21.00 12.83 1.04
CA PHE A 170 21.82 13.73 0.22
C PHE A 170 22.61 14.73 1.09
N ALA A 171 23.79 15.12 0.61
CA ALA A 171 24.61 16.12 1.29
C ALA A 171 23.96 17.52 1.23
N LYS A 172 24.01 18.27 2.34
CA LYS A 172 23.50 19.65 2.40
C LYS A 172 24.33 20.64 1.58
N THR A 173 25.59 20.32 1.31
CA THR A 173 26.57 21.21 0.65
C THR A 173 27.60 20.41 -0.14
N GLY A 174 27.77 20.72 -1.44
CA GLY A 174 28.69 20.00 -2.32
C GLY A 174 28.14 18.65 -2.81
N PRO A 175 28.96 17.83 -3.52
CA PRO A 175 28.53 16.53 -4.00
C PRO A 175 28.16 15.60 -2.85
N THR A 176 27.04 14.90 -2.98
CA THR A 176 26.70 13.73 -2.16
C THR A 176 27.67 12.60 -2.49
N VAL A 177 28.25 11.97 -1.48
CA VAL A 177 29.26 10.92 -1.69
C VAL A 177 28.73 9.58 -1.23
N ILE A 178 28.50 8.67 -2.17
CA ILE A 178 28.04 7.30 -1.91
C ILE A 178 29.23 6.35 -2.08
N LEU A 179 29.58 5.62 -1.02
CA LEU A 179 30.59 4.57 -1.04
C LEU A 179 29.89 3.20 -1.08
N LEU A 180 30.12 2.41 -2.13
CA LEU A 180 29.64 1.03 -2.20
C LEU A 180 30.67 0.10 -1.56
N ALA A 181 30.22 -0.80 -0.69
CA ALA A 181 31.03 -1.81 -0.02
C ALA A 181 30.40 -3.20 -0.13
N GLY A 182 31.18 -4.25 0.15
CA GLY A 182 30.69 -5.64 0.19
C GLY A 182 31.59 -6.64 -0.53
N LEU A 183 31.18 -7.92 -0.51
CA LEU A 183 31.95 -9.05 -1.03
C LEU A 183 32.30 -8.95 -2.52
N GLN A 184 33.13 -9.88 -2.98
CA GLN A 184 33.28 -10.20 -4.40
C GLN A 184 32.00 -10.89 -4.93
N GLY A 185 31.68 -10.76 -6.22
CA GLY A 185 30.56 -11.48 -6.85
C GLY A 185 29.13 -10.94 -6.59
N VAL A 186 28.92 -10.08 -5.59
CA VAL A 186 27.58 -9.52 -5.23
C VAL A 186 27.05 -8.43 -6.17
N GLY A 187 27.80 -8.08 -7.23
CA GLY A 187 27.34 -7.17 -8.28
C GLY A 187 27.58 -5.67 -8.06
N LYS A 188 28.51 -5.27 -7.18
CA LYS A 188 28.78 -3.84 -6.85
C LYS A 188 28.92 -2.91 -8.05
N THR A 189 29.77 -3.26 -9.02
CA THR A 189 29.99 -2.51 -10.27
C THR A 189 28.70 -2.32 -11.07
N THR A 190 27.84 -3.34 -11.13
CA THR A 190 26.53 -3.28 -11.78
C THR A 190 25.54 -2.41 -11.00
N VAL A 191 25.53 -2.53 -9.67
CA VAL A 191 24.73 -1.67 -8.76
C VAL A 191 25.16 -0.21 -8.87
N CYS A 192 26.45 0.08 -9.02
CA CYS A 192 26.99 1.42 -9.22
C CYS A 192 26.38 2.10 -10.46
N ALA A 193 26.34 1.39 -11.59
CA ALA A 193 25.73 1.88 -12.82
C ALA A 193 24.20 2.01 -12.72
N LYS A 194 23.50 1.00 -12.17
CA LYS A 194 22.05 1.04 -11.90
C LYS A 194 21.67 2.22 -11.00
N LEU A 195 22.44 2.47 -9.93
CA LEU A 195 22.19 3.55 -8.96
C LEU A 195 22.42 4.93 -9.59
N ALA A 196 23.46 5.10 -10.41
CA ALA A 196 23.64 6.34 -11.16
C ALA A 196 22.54 6.56 -12.21
N TYR A 197 22.04 5.50 -12.85
CA TYR A 197 20.90 5.58 -13.76
C TYR A 197 19.59 5.95 -13.04
N TYR A 198 19.35 5.39 -11.84
CA TYR A 198 18.24 5.76 -10.97
C TYR A 198 18.32 7.24 -10.55
N LEU A 199 19.47 7.70 -10.04
CA LEU A 199 19.70 9.10 -9.66
C LEU A 199 19.58 10.06 -10.84
N LYS A 200 20.04 9.66 -12.03
CA LYS A 200 19.85 10.41 -13.28
C LYS A 200 18.38 10.51 -13.69
N LYS A 201 17.57 9.46 -13.46
CA LYS A 201 16.10 9.53 -13.61
C LYS A 201 15.45 10.48 -12.59
N MET A 202 16.04 10.66 -11.40
CA MET A 202 15.66 11.72 -10.43
C MET A 202 16.18 13.13 -10.81
N GLY A 203 16.80 13.31 -11.98
CA GLY A 203 17.32 14.59 -12.44
C GLY A 203 18.64 15.03 -11.79
N LYS A 204 19.34 14.15 -11.06
CA LYS A 204 20.65 14.44 -10.48
C LYS A 204 21.78 14.23 -11.49
N SER A 205 22.75 15.14 -11.50
CA SER A 205 24.02 14.89 -12.18
C SER A 205 24.87 13.91 -11.36
N CYS A 206 25.47 12.93 -12.03
CA CYS A 206 26.22 11.86 -11.38
C CYS A 206 27.60 11.68 -12.00
N MET A 207 28.54 11.15 -11.23
CA MET A 207 29.83 10.65 -11.72
C MET A 207 30.21 9.38 -10.96
N LEU A 208 30.72 8.38 -11.69
CA LEU A 208 31.24 7.14 -11.10
C LEU A 208 32.74 7.29 -10.85
N ILE A 209 33.25 6.64 -9.81
CA ILE A 209 34.69 6.55 -9.55
C ILE A 209 35.07 5.07 -9.49
N ALA A 210 35.99 4.66 -10.37
CA ALA A 210 36.54 3.31 -10.41
C ALA A 210 37.65 3.16 -9.34
N ALA A 211 37.31 2.56 -8.20
CA ALA A 211 38.24 2.26 -7.11
C ALA A 211 38.48 0.74 -6.95
N ASP A 212 37.94 -0.10 -7.84
CA ASP A 212 38.39 -1.49 -8.04
C ASP A 212 39.57 -1.52 -9.03
N VAL A 213 40.78 -1.34 -8.50
CA VAL A 213 42.05 -1.50 -9.23
C VAL A 213 42.55 -2.94 -9.25
N TYR A 214 41.92 -3.84 -8.50
CA TYR A 214 42.44 -5.19 -8.22
C TYR A 214 41.84 -6.25 -9.15
N ARG A 215 40.57 -6.07 -9.55
CA ARG A 215 39.88 -7.01 -10.42
C ARG A 215 40.16 -6.71 -11.90
N PRO A 216 40.65 -7.69 -12.69
CA PRO A 216 40.89 -7.49 -14.12
C PRO A 216 39.68 -6.91 -14.86
N ALA A 217 39.94 -5.90 -15.70
CA ALA A 217 38.95 -5.17 -16.48
C ALA A 217 37.78 -4.54 -15.69
N ALA A 218 37.88 -4.35 -14.36
CA ALA A 218 36.81 -3.71 -13.59
C ALA A 218 36.63 -2.22 -13.94
N ILE A 219 37.74 -1.51 -14.20
CA ILE A 219 37.73 -0.11 -14.68
C ILE A 219 37.04 -0.02 -16.05
N ASP A 220 37.35 -0.94 -16.97
CA ASP A 220 36.72 -1.02 -18.30
C ASP A 220 35.24 -1.39 -18.20
N GLN A 221 34.89 -2.37 -17.34
CA GLN A 221 33.50 -2.74 -17.07
C GLN A 221 32.69 -1.53 -16.58
N LEU A 222 33.19 -0.81 -15.56
CA LEU A 222 32.51 0.39 -15.05
C LEU A 222 32.44 1.50 -16.11
N THR A 223 33.46 1.64 -16.95
CA THR A 223 33.50 2.62 -18.06
C THR A 223 32.49 2.30 -19.16
N ILE A 224 32.32 1.03 -19.53
CA ILE A 224 31.31 0.58 -20.50
C ILE A 224 29.91 0.80 -19.93
N LEU A 225 29.68 0.40 -18.67
CA LEU A 225 28.40 0.60 -17.98
C LEU A 225 28.06 2.10 -17.84
N GLY A 226 29.04 2.93 -17.46
CA GLY A 226 28.90 4.39 -17.38
C GLY A 226 28.52 5.01 -18.73
N LYS A 227 29.18 4.60 -19.81
CA LYS A 227 28.80 5.00 -21.19
C LYS A 227 27.37 4.57 -21.53
N GLN A 228 26.96 3.34 -21.18
CA GLN A 228 25.61 2.82 -21.44
C GLN A 228 24.51 3.63 -20.73
N VAL A 229 24.74 4.06 -19.48
CA VAL A 229 23.78 4.92 -18.74
C VAL A 229 23.97 6.42 -19.02
N GLY A 230 25.02 6.78 -19.77
CA GLY A 230 25.41 8.16 -20.09
C GLY A 230 25.84 8.95 -18.85
N VAL A 231 26.71 8.39 -18.02
CA VAL A 231 27.28 8.97 -16.80
C VAL A 231 28.81 8.90 -16.89
N PRO A 232 29.54 10.00 -16.62
CA PRO A 232 31.01 10.01 -16.65
C PRO A 232 31.60 9.09 -15.58
N VAL A 233 32.76 8.49 -15.90
CA VAL A 233 33.54 7.63 -14.99
C VAL A 233 34.93 8.23 -14.83
N TYR A 234 35.41 8.30 -13.59
CA TYR A 234 36.75 8.74 -13.23
C TYR A 234 37.63 7.53 -12.85
N SER A 235 38.87 7.52 -13.33
CA SER A 235 39.84 6.43 -13.15
C SER A 235 41.27 6.93 -13.40
N GLU A 236 42.23 6.48 -12.59
CA GLU A 236 43.67 6.79 -12.76
C GLU A 236 44.51 5.53 -13.11
N GLY A 237 43.86 4.50 -13.65
CA GLY A 237 44.48 3.19 -13.93
C GLY A 237 44.63 2.31 -12.70
N THR A 238 45.53 1.33 -12.76
CA THR A 238 45.77 0.32 -11.71
C THR A 238 46.84 0.71 -10.70
N GLU A 239 47.81 1.55 -11.10
CA GLU A 239 49.01 1.85 -10.30
C GLU A 239 48.75 2.85 -9.15
N VAL A 240 47.62 3.54 -9.17
CA VAL A 240 47.25 4.55 -8.17
C VAL A 240 46.39 3.93 -7.08
N LYS A 241 46.76 4.16 -5.81
CA LYS A 241 45.99 3.63 -4.66
C LYS A 241 44.52 4.07 -4.70
N PRO A 242 43.54 3.17 -4.48
CA PRO A 242 42.11 3.49 -4.43
C PRO A 242 41.72 4.69 -3.56
N SER A 243 42.37 4.88 -2.40
CA SER A 243 42.14 6.02 -1.52
C SER A 243 42.55 7.37 -2.15
N GLN A 244 43.55 7.36 -3.03
CA GLN A 244 43.98 8.51 -3.81
C GLN A 244 43.06 8.76 -5.02
N ILE A 245 42.66 7.70 -5.74
CA ILE A 245 41.68 7.81 -6.86
C ILE A 245 40.36 8.40 -6.37
N ALA A 246 39.82 7.89 -5.26
CA ALA A 246 38.60 8.39 -4.65
C ALA A 246 38.71 9.88 -4.25
N LYS A 247 39.87 10.27 -3.68
CA LYS A 247 40.16 11.65 -3.28
C LYS A 247 40.30 12.61 -4.47
N ASN A 248 40.89 12.17 -5.58
CA ASN A 248 41.03 12.95 -6.80
C ASN A 248 39.70 13.07 -7.56
N GLY A 249 38.94 11.98 -7.72
CA GLY A 249 37.60 12.00 -8.31
C GLY A 249 36.63 12.91 -7.54
N LEU A 250 36.73 12.99 -6.20
CA LEU A 250 35.99 13.96 -5.40
C LEU A 250 36.37 15.43 -5.67
N LYS A 251 37.64 15.73 -6.05
CA LYS A 251 38.02 17.08 -6.51
C LYS A 251 37.40 17.38 -7.88
N GLU A 252 37.45 16.43 -8.80
CA GLU A 252 36.92 16.59 -10.16
C GLU A 252 35.39 16.76 -10.15
N ALA A 253 34.66 16.02 -9.32
CA ALA A 253 33.24 16.23 -9.11
C ALA A 253 32.91 17.64 -8.58
N LYS A 254 33.76 18.19 -7.70
CA LYS A 254 33.60 19.55 -7.19
C LYS A 254 33.87 20.61 -8.25
N SER A 255 34.87 20.44 -9.13
CA SER A 255 35.12 21.38 -10.23
C SER A 255 34.06 21.28 -11.33
N LYS A 256 33.57 20.06 -11.64
CA LYS A 256 32.46 19.81 -12.58
C LYS A 256 31.06 20.09 -12.01
N LYS A 257 30.96 20.47 -10.72
CA LYS A 257 29.70 20.77 -10.00
C LYS A 257 28.67 19.62 -10.02
N THR A 258 29.14 18.38 -9.93
CA THR A 258 28.30 17.18 -9.91
C THR A 258 27.50 17.06 -8.59
N ASP A 259 26.21 16.67 -8.65
CA ASP A 259 25.36 16.51 -7.46
C ASP A 259 25.73 15.28 -6.62
N VAL A 260 26.09 14.17 -7.26
CA VAL A 260 26.35 12.88 -6.62
C VAL A 260 27.57 12.19 -7.22
N ILE A 261 28.43 11.63 -6.38
CA ILE A 261 29.44 10.65 -6.79
C ILE A 261 29.16 9.28 -6.18
N ILE A 262 29.45 8.23 -6.94
CA ILE A 262 29.38 6.84 -6.48
C ILE A 262 30.75 6.20 -6.67
N VAL A 263 31.32 5.71 -5.57
CA VAL A 263 32.61 5.02 -5.55
C VAL A 263 32.38 3.51 -5.58
N ASP A 264 32.77 2.85 -6.67
CA ASP A 264 32.79 1.38 -6.75
C ASP A 264 34.14 0.87 -6.25
N THR A 265 34.17 0.26 -5.06
CA THR A 265 35.39 -0.36 -4.53
C THR A 265 35.47 -1.84 -4.92
N ALA A 266 36.68 -2.38 -4.89
CA ALA A 266 36.91 -3.81 -5.10
C ALA A 266 36.09 -4.75 -4.20
N GLY A 267 36.01 -6.02 -4.61
CA GLY A 267 35.58 -7.13 -3.74
C GLY A 267 36.46 -7.27 -2.51
N ARG A 268 35.85 -7.52 -1.35
CA ARG A 268 36.55 -7.61 -0.05
C ARG A 268 36.05 -8.86 0.67
N LEU A 269 36.92 -9.83 0.97
CA LEU A 269 36.57 -11.01 1.77
C LEU A 269 36.52 -10.63 3.27
N GLN A 270 35.61 -11.25 4.05
CA GLN A 270 35.41 -10.90 5.48
C GLN A 270 36.69 -11.05 6.34
N VAL A 271 37.66 -11.86 5.88
CA VAL A 271 38.87 -12.25 6.61
C VAL A 271 40.08 -11.35 6.29
N ASP A 272 40.08 -10.60 5.18
CA ASP A 272 41.26 -9.84 4.75
C ASP A 272 41.33 -8.45 5.43
N LYS A 273 42.19 -8.38 6.45
CA LYS A 273 42.45 -7.17 7.25
C LYS A 273 43.14 -6.06 6.45
N ALA A 274 43.98 -6.38 5.45
CA ALA A 274 44.68 -5.37 4.66
C ALA A 274 43.70 -4.69 3.70
N MET A 275 42.89 -5.49 3.01
CA MET A 275 41.75 -5.07 2.20
C MET A 275 40.75 -4.19 2.97
N MET A 276 40.43 -4.55 4.22
CA MET A 276 39.55 -3.75 5.08
C MET A 276 40.22 -2.46 5.58
N SER A 277 41.53 -2.45 5.81
CA SER A 277 42.28 -1.24 6.14
C SER A 277 42.24 -0.22 5.00
N GLU A 278 42.43 -0.67 3.75
CA GLU A 278 42.31 0.21 2.58
C GLU A 278 40.89 0.77 2.43
N LEU A 279 39.84 -0.03 2.66
CA LEU A 279 38.47 0.48 2.61
C LEU A 279 38.20 1.57 3.67
N LYS A 280 38.85 1.47 4.85
CA LYS A 280 38.87 2.55 5.86
C LYS A 280 39.63 3.78 5.35
N GLU A 281 40.74 3.63 4.64
CA GLU A 281 41.47 4.75 4.01
C GLU A 281 40.62 5.45 2.94
N VAL A 282 39.96 4.70 2.05
CA VAL A 282 39.01 5.24 1.05
C VAL A 282 37.90 6.01 1.76
N LYS A 283 37.26 5.42 2.78
CA LYS A 283 36.21 6.09 3.56
C LYS A 283 36.72 7.39 4.21
N ARG A 284 37.91 7.39 4.81
CA ARG A 284 38.53 8.59 5.41
C ARG A 284 38.90 9.65 4.36
N ALA A 285 39.31 9.24 3.16
CA ALA A 285 39.76 10.14 2.11
C ALA A 285 38.63 10.93 1.43
N VAL A 286 37.41 10.38 1.36
CA VAL A 286 36.24 11.04 0.76
C VAL A 286 35.15 11.48 1.73
N ASN A 287 35.16 10.97 2.98
CA ASN A 287 34.15 11.22 4.01
C ASN A 287 32.70 11.07 3.51
N PRO A 288 32.26 9.83 3.18
CA PRO A 288 31.02 9.58 2.47
C PRO A 288 29.77 9.97 3.27
N THR A 289 28.76 10.47 2.55
CA THR A 289 27.42 10.75 3.07
C THR A 289 26.65 9.45 3.32
N GLU A 290 26.82 8.47 2.44
CA GLU A 290 26.21 7.14 2.51
C GLU A 290 27.29 6.07 2.31
N VAL A 291 27.27 5.03 3.14
CA VAL A 291 28.08 3.81 2.96
C VAL A 291 27.11 2.65 2.82
N LEU A 292 26.90 2.22 1.57
CA LEU A 292 25.89 1.23 1.23
C LEU A 292 26.53 -0.15 1.06
N LEU A 293 26.12 -1.09 1.90
CA LEU A 293 26.57 -2.48 1.81
C LEU A 293 25.75 -3.21 0.75
N VAL A 294 26.40 -3.66 -0.32
CA VAL A 294 25.79 -4.50 -1.34
C VAL A 294 25.86 -5.96 -0.87
N VAL A 295 24.70 -6.59 -0.75
CA VAL A 295 24.54 -7.99 -0.32
C VAL A 295 23.73 -8.74 -1.37
N ASP A 296 24.17 -9.94 -1.72
CA ASP A 296 23.46 -10.83 -2.63
C ASP A 296 22.33 -11.54 -1.88
N ALA A 297 21.10 -11.52 -2.41
CA ALA A 297 19.92 -12.12 -1.78
C ALA A 297 20.00 -13.65 -1.66
N MET A 298 20.91 -14.30 -2.41
CA MET A 298 21.27 -15.71 -2.26
C MET A 298 22.21 -15.96 -1.07
N THR A 299 22.76 -14.91 -0.43
CA THR A 299 23.59 -15.04 0.77
C THR A 299 22.70 -15.34 1.97
N GLY A 300 22.60 -16.61 2.35
CA GLY A 300 21.85 -17.07 3.53
C GLY A 300 22.48 -16.64 4.85
N GLN A 301 22.72 -17.60 5.75
CA GLN A 301 23.16 -17.31 7.12
C GLN A 301 24.47 -16.50 7.23
N GLU A 302 25.37 -16.59 6.23
CA GLU A 302 26.60 -15.79 6.17
C GLU A 302 26.36 -14.27 6.08
N ALA A 303 25.19 -13.83 5.61
CA ALA A 303 24.84 -12.41 5.52
C ALA A 303 24.87 -11.74 6.90
N ALA A 304 24.50 -12.46 7.97
CA ALA A 304 24.60 -11.94 9.35
C ALA A 304 26.06 -11.61 9.72
N SER A 305 27.00 -12.54 9.48
CA SER A 305 28.43 -12.32 9.76
C SER A 305 28.99 -11.17 8.92
N LEU A 306 28.66 -11.14 7.62
CA LEU A 306 29.06 -10.09 6.70
C LEU A 306 28.63 -8.71 7.19
N VAL A 307 27.34 -8.57 7.47
CA VAL A 307 26.71 -7.32 7.86
C VAL A 307 27.27 -6.83 9.20
N SER A 308 27.45 -7.72 10.18
CA SER A 308 28.11 -7.41 11.45
C SER A 308 29.51 -6.85 11.23
N THR A 309 30.35 -7.58 10.49
CA THR A 309 31.76 -7.23 10.26
C THR A 309 31.90 -5.89 9.55
N PHE A 310 31.14 -5.64 8.48
CA PHE A 310 31.17 -4.35 7.77
C PHE A 310 30.58 -3.19 8.59
N ASN A 311 29.55 -3.45 9.42
CA ASN A 311 28.98 -2.42 10.29
C ASN A 311 29.93 -2.01 11.43
N VAL A 312 30.68 -2.96 12.00
CA VAL A 312 31.69 -2.67 13.04
C VAL A 312 32.95 -2.04 12.44
N GLU A 313 33.51 -2.61 11.38
CA GLU A 313 34.83 -2.20 10.85
C GLU A 313 34.77 -0.95 9.98
N ILE A 314 33.71 -0.78 9.18
CA ILE A 314 33.56 0.35 8.24
C ILE A 314 32.51 1.35 8.73
N GLY A 315 31.42 0.87 9.33
CA GLY A 315 30.24 1.68 9.69
C GLY A 315 29.40 1.97 8.45
N ILE A 316 28.32 1.20 8.28
CA ILE A 316 27.39 1.29 7.14
C ILE A 316 26.18 2.16 7.49
N THR A 317 25.54 2.76 6.48
CA THR A 317 24.34 3.62 6.65
C THR A 317 23.07 2.95 6.14
N GLY A 318 23.20 2.00 5.21
CA GLY A 318 22.12 1.18 4.67
C GLY A 318 22.66 0.04 3.82
N ALA A 319 21.76 -0.77 3.26
CA ALA A 319 22.11 -1.89 2.38
C ALA A 319 21.38 -1.83 1.02
N ILE A 320 21.94 -2.54 0.04
CA ILE A 320 21.32 -2.82 -1.25
C ILE A 320 21.33 -4.34 -1.44
N LEU A 321 20.14 -4.93 -1.64
CA LEU A 321 20.01 -6.33 -2.02
C LEU A 321 20.17 -6.50 -3.54
N THR A 322 20.88 -7.53 -3.99
CA THR A 322 21.00 -7.90 -5.42
C THR A 322 20.51 -9.32 -5.66
N LYS A 323 20.24 -9.66 -6.94
CA LYS A 323 19.77 -10.99 -7.38
C LYS A 323 18.48 -11.47 -6.70
N LEU A 324 17.58 -10.55 -6.33
CA LEU A 324 16.24 -10.87 -5.80
C LEU A 324 15.26 -11.29 -6.92
N ASP A 325 15.80 -11.65 -8.08
CA ASP A 325 15.19 -12.28 -9.25
C ASP A 325 15.61 -13.76 -9.43
N GLY A 326 16.62 -14.23 -8.67
CA GLY A 326 17.00 -15.64 -8.61
C GLY A 326 16.17 -16.46 -7.62
N ASP A 327 16.57 -17.72 -7.39
CA ASP A 327 16.03 -18.58 -6.33
C ASP A 327 16.55 -18.11 -4.94
N SER A 328 16.17 -16.90 -4.56
CA SER A 328 16.65 -16.22 -3.36
C SER A 328 15.70 -16.47 -2.19
N ARG A 329 16.09 -17.38 -1.30
CA ARG A 329 15.32 -17.80 -0.11
C ARG A 329 14.91 -16.68 0.85
N GLY A 330 15.49 -15.48 0.73
CA GLY A 330 15.07 -14.28 1.46
C GLY A 330 15.77 -14.05 2.80
N GLY A 331 16.44 -15.07 3.37
CA GLY A 331 17.13 -14.96 4.66
C GLY A 331 18.18 -13.84 4.75
N ALA A 332 18.75 -13.43 3.61
CA ALA A 332 19.60 -12.25 3.48
C ALA A 332 18.90 -10.97 3.97
N ALA A 333 17.68 -10.71 3.49
CA ALA A 333 16.91 -9.49 3.78
C ALA A 333 16.57 -9.38 5.27
N LEU A 334 16.14 -10.50 5.85
CA LEU A 334 15.78 -10.62 7.25
C LEU A 334 17.01 -10.46 8.17
N SER A 335 18.19 -10.93 7.74
CA SER A 335 19.41 -10.87 8.56
C SER A 335 20.11 -9.50 8.57
N ILE A 336 19.93 -8.65 7.54
CA ILE A 336 20.64 -7.36 7.44
C ILE A 336 20.23 -6.37 8.54
N LYS A 337 18.92 -6.18 8.73
CA LYS A 337 18.39 -5.12 9.59
C LYS A 337 18.57 -5.47 11.07
N GLU A 338 18.26 -6.70 11.46
CA GLU A 338 18.44 -7.19 12.85
C GLU A 338 19.89 -7.03 13.31
N VAL A 339 20.87 -7.38 12.47
CA VAL A 339 22.29 -7.41 12.87
C VAL A 339 22.99 -6.04 12.80
N SER A 340 22.56 -5.13 11.92
CA SER A 340 23.19 -3.79 11.79
C SER A 340 22.39 -2.63 12.36
N GLY A 341 21.10 -2.83 12.62
CA GLY A 341 20.10 -1.78 12.83
C GLY A 341 19.79 -0.93 11.59
N LYS A 342 20.50 -1.11 10.45
CA LYS A 342 20.38 -0.26 9.26
C LYS A 342 19.31 -0.78 8.29
N PRO A 343 18.61 0.12 7.58
CA PRO A 343 17.60 -0.27 6.60
C PRO A 343 18.22 -0.74 5.29
N ILE A 344 17.50 -1.62 4.60
CA ILE A 344 17.72 -1.88 3.16
C ILE A 344 17.06 -0.71 2.40
N LYS A 345 17.80 -0.09 1.48
CA LYS A 345 17.33 1.08 0.71
C LYS A 345 16.87 0.73 -0.69
N PHE A 346 17.56 -0.23 -1.34
CA PHE A 346 17.25 -0.67 -2.70
C PHE A 346 17.31 -2.18 -2.85
N VAL A 347 16.64 -2.67 -3.89
CA VAL A 347 16.66 -4.07 -4.32
C VAL A 347 16.81 -4.17 -5.84
N GLY A 348 17.79 -4.97 -6.28
CA GLY A 348 17.96 -5.35 -7.68
C GLY A 348 17.20 -6.64 -8.00
N ARG A 349 16.37 -6.60 -9.05
CA ARG A 349 15.54 -7.73 -9.54
C ARG A 349 15.78 -8.00 -11.03
N GLY A 350 17.04 -8.18 -11.41
CA GLY A 350 17.43 -8.42 -12.80
C GLY A 350 18.76 -7.78 -13.16
N GLU A 351 19.23 -8.04 -14.38
CA GLU A 351 20.52 -7.57 -14.88
C GLU A 351 20.46 -6.17 -15.53
N ARG A 352 19.28 -5.70 -15.97
CA ARG A 352 19.14 -4.46 -16.76
C ARG A 352 19.35 -3.22 -15.90
N MET A 353 19.65 -2.09 -16.55
CA MET A 353 19.93 -0.84 -15.83
C MET A 353 18.72 -0.30 -15.06
N GLU A 354 17.49 -0.56 -15.54
CA GLU A 354 16.25 -0.22 -14.81
C GLU A 354 15.91 -1.15 -13.64
N ASP A 355 16.50 -2.35 -13.55
CA ASP A 355 16.11 -3.36 -12.55
C ASP A 355 16.76 -3.07 -11.17
N LEU A 356 16.56 -1.85 -10.66
CA LEU A 356 16.91 -1.40 -9.30
C LEU A 356 15.76 -0.53 -8.79
N GLU A 357 15.03 -1.05 -7.81
CA GLU A 357 13.89 -0.38 -7.17
C GLU A 357 14.21 0.01 -5.71
N PRO A 358 13.57 1.05 -5.15
CA PRO A 358 13.57 1.25 -3.71
C PRO A 358 13.01 0.01 -2.97
N PHE A 359 13.48 -0.23 -1.76
CA PHE A 359 13.03 -1.35 -0.94
C PHE A 359 11.75 -0.97 -0.16
N TYR A 360 10.77 -1.87 -0.18
CA TYR A 360 9.44 -1.71 0.42
C TYR A 360 9.20 -2.89 1.37
N PRO A 361 9.44 -2.72 2.69
CA PRO A 361 9.35 -3.82 3.67
C PRO A 361 7.94 -4.44 3.73
N ASP A 362 6.91 -3.58 3.69
CA ASP A 362 5.49 -3.92 3.55
C ASP A 362 5.23 -4.90 2.40
N ARG A 363 5.67 -4.53 1.19
CA ARG A 363 5.46 -5.31 -0.04
C ARG A 363 6.28 -6.59 -0.04
N MET A 364 7.44 -6.60 0.64
CA MET A 364 8.26 -7.81 0.75
C MET A 364 7.61 -8.82 1.70
N ALA A 365 7.12 -8.38 2.87
CA ALA A 365 6.44 -9.24 3.83
C ALA A 365 5.13 -9.82 3.26
N GLN A 366 4.36 -9.00 2.52
CA GLN A 366 3.16 -9.46 1.81
C GLN A 366 3.46 -10.51 0.71
N ARG A 367 4.60 -10.39 0.00
CA ARG A 367 5.05 -11.38 -1.00
C ARG A 367 5.50 -12.69 -0.36
N ILE A 368 6.26 -12.62 0.73
CA ILE A 368 6.71 -13.80 1.50
C ILE A 368 5.51 -14.63 1.98
N LEU A 369 4.47 -13.97 2.48
CA LEU A 369 3.26 -14.61 3.01
C LEU A 369 2.28 -15.07 1.93
N GLY A 370 2.38 -14.61 0.68
CA GLY A 370 1.43 -14.93 -0.40
C GLY A 370 0.00 -14.37 -0.22
N MET A 371 -0.35 -13.87 0.97
CA MET A 371 -1.73 -13.60 1.42
C MET A 371 -2.07 -12.11 1.57
N GLY A 372 -1.58 -11.26 0.65
CA GLY A 372 -1.79 -9.79 0.71
C GLY A 372 -3.25 -9.35 0.85
N ASP A 373 -4.19 -10.02 0.16
CA ASP A 373 -5.63 -9.72 0.25
C ASP A 373 -6.23 -10.04 1.64
N VAL A 374 -5.65 -10.98 2.40
CA VAL A 374 -6.11 -11.32 3.76
C VAL A 374 -5.67 -10.27 4.77
N LEU A 375 -4.46 -9.72 4.63
CA LEU A 375 -3.97 -8.63 5.46
C LEU A 375 -4.86 -7.39 5.31
N SER A 376 -5.17 -7.00 4.06
CA SER A 376 -6.12 -5.92 3.75
C SER A 376 -7.56 -6.15 4.24
N PHE A 377 -7.95 -7.38 4.57
CA PHE A 377 -9.22 -7.68 5.24
C PHE A 377 -9.12 -7.46 6.75
N VAL A 378 -8.06 -7.96 7.40
CA VAL A 378 -7.84 -7.79 8.85
C VAL A 378 -7.63 -6.32 9.22
N GLU A 379 -6.91 -5.56 8.40
CA GLU A 379 -6.72 -4.11 8.58
C GLU A 379 -8.07 -3.38 8.59
N LYS A 380 -8.92 -3.60 7.58
CA LYS A 380 -10.25 -2.97 7.50
C LYS A 380 -11.18 -3.42 8.62
N ALA A 381 -11.11 -4.68 9.04
CA ALA A 381 -11.85 -5.16 10.20
C ALA A 381 -11.40 -4.43 11.49
N GLN A 382 -10.09 -4.22 11.67
CA GLN A 382 -9.57 -3.42 12.78
C GLN A 382 -9.96 -1.93 12.68
N GLU A 383 -9.98 -1.32 11.49
CA GLU A 383 -10.43 0.07 11.29
C GLU A 383 -11.90 0.24 11.70
N VAL A 384 -12.79 -0.64 11.23
CA VAL A 384 -14.22 -0.64 11.58
C VAL A 384 -14.43 -0.96 13.07
N MET A 385 -13.58 -1.79 13.69
CA MET A 385 -13.65 -2.09 15.13
C MET A 385 -13.08 -0.96 16.01
N ARG A 386 -12.12 -0.16 15.53
CA ARG A 386 -11.59 1.02 16.23
C ARG A 386 -12.53 2.24 16.16
N GLN A 387 -13.56 2.20 15.32
CA GLN A 387 -14.58 3.24 15.28
C GLN A 387 -15.57 3.08 16.44
N GLU A 388 -15.33 3.85 17.51
CA GLU A 388 -16.26 4.05 18.64
C GLU A 388 -17.65 4.57 18.18
N ASP A 389 -17.75 5.09 16.94
CA ASP A 389 -19.01 5.30 16.21
C ASP A 389 -19.93 4.07 16.28
N ALA A 390 -19.44 2.83 16.43
CA ALA A 390 -20.28 1.64 16.56
C ALA A 390 -21.21 1.69 17.78
N GLU A 391 -20.71 2.14 18.95
CA GLU A 391 -21.53 2.30 20.15
C GLU A 391 -22.43 3.54 20.07
N GLU A 392 -21.93 4.66 19.53
CA GLU A 392 -22.77 5.83 19.30
C GLU A 392 -23.91 5.51 18.33
N LEU A 393 -23.63 4.77 17.27
CA LEU A 393 -24.59 4.33 16.26
C LEU A 393 -25.60 3.37 16.90
N GLN A 394 -25.17 2.43 17.75
CA GLN A 394 -26.09 1.60 18.53
C GLN A 394 -27.01 2.46 19.41
N LYS A 395 -26.47 3.44 20.15
CA LYS A 395 -27.25 4.39 20.98
C LYS A 395 -28.19 5.28 20.13
N LYS A 396 -27.80 5.67 18.91
CA LYS A 396 -28.60 6.47 17.96
C LYS A 396 -29.69 5.65 17.24
N ILE A 397 -29.44 4.38 16.96
CA ILE A 397 -30.44 3.43 16.44
C ILE A 397 -31.46 3.09 17.53
N LEU A 398 -31.02 2.76 18.75
CA LEU A 398 -31.90 2.49 19.90
C LEU A 398 -32.81 3.68 20.24
N SER A 399 -32.30 4.92 20.10
CA SER A 399 -33.11 6.14 20.29
C SER A 399 -33.88 6.60 19.05
N ALA A 400 -33.86 5.83 17.95
CA ALA A 400 -34.52 6.11 16.67
C ALA A 400 -34.14 7.44 15.98
N LYS A 401 -33.05 8.11 16.41
CA LYS A 401 -32.62 9.44 15.95
C LYS A 401 -31.79 9.44 14.66
N PHE A 402 -31.70 8.30 13.97
CA PHE A 402 -30.92 8.14 12.75
C PHE A 402 -31.34 9.14 11.66
N ASN A 403 -30.43 9.99 11.21
CA ASN A 403 -30.71 11.15 10.36
C ASN A 403 -29.92 11.15 9.03
N PHE A 404 -30.04 12.20 8.20
CA PHE A 404 -29.35 12.24 6.89
C PHE A 404 -27.83 12.42 6.99
N ASN A 405 -27.30 13.02 8.07
CA ASN A 405 -25.85 13.07 8.31
C ASN A 405 -25.32 11.67 8.63
N ASP A 406 -26.04 10.88 9.42
CA ASP A 406 -25.69 9.49 9.72
C ASP A 406 -25.76 8.61 8.45
N PHE A 407 -26.80 8.80 7.63
CA PHE A 407 -26.96 8.14 6.32
C PHE A 407 -25.81 8.49 5.35
N LEU A 408 -25.40 9.76 5.30
CA LEU A 408 -24.29 10.22 4.48
C LEU A 408 -22.95 9.64 4.97
N LYS A 409 -22.69 9.64 6.30
CA LYS A 409 -21.53 8.95 6.89
C LYS A 409 -21.47 7.47 6.48
N GLN A 410 -22.58 6.73 6.66
CA GLN A 410 -22.63 5.29 6.33
C GLN A 410 -22.43 5.03 4.83
N THR A 411 -23.11 5.78 3.96
CA THR A 411 -22.97 5.60 2.51
C THR A 411 -21.59 6.00 1.99
N GLN A 412 -20.95 7.03 2.57
CA GLN A 412 -19.56 7.38 2.29
C GLN A 412 -18.57 6.31 2.77
N ALA A 413 -18.74 5.75 3.97
CA ALA A 413 -17.89 4.66 4.46
C ALA A 413 -17.95 3.44 3.53
N ILE A 414 -19.15 3.00 3.14
CA ILE A 414 -19.35 1.89 2.19
C ILE A 414 -18.72 2.20 0.81
N ALA A 415 -18.74 3.46 0.37
CA ALA A 415 -18.06 3.87 -0.87
C ALA A 415 -16.52 3.86 -0.73
N GLN A 416 -15.99 4.30 0.41
CA GLN A 416 -14.55 4.34 0.71
C GLN A 416 -13.93 2.95 0.83
N MET A 417 -14.68 1.93 1.28
CA MET A 417 -14.19 0.54 1.40
C MET A 417 -13.66 -0.07 0.09
N GLY A 418 -13.99 0.52 -1.07
CA GLY A 418 -13.27 0.29 -2.33
C GLY A 418 -13.89 -0.78 -3.24
N SER A 419 -15.04 -0.43 -3.82
CA SER A 419 -15.93 -1.21 -4.68
C SER A 419 -16.76 -2.31 -4.00
N PHE A 420 -18.07 -2.10 -4.07
CA PHE A 420 -19.12 -3.07 -3.76
C PHE A 420 -18.90 -4.44 -4.43
N SER A 421 -18.21 -4.47 -5.58
CA SER A 421 -17.93 -5.68 -6.35
C SER A 421 -17.06 -6.70 -5.63
N ARG A 422 -16.19 -6.28 -4.69
CA ARG A 422 -15.35 -7.22 -3.92
C ARG A 422 -16.13 -7.85 -2.77
N ILE A 423 -16.86 -7.04 -2.00
CA ILE A 423 -17.64 -7.52 -0.85
C ILE A 423 -18.73 -8.52 -1.29
N ILE A 424 -19.50 -8.20 -2.34
CA ILE A 424 -20.51 -9.13 -2.87
C ILE A 424 -19.87 -10.41 -3.44
N GLY A 425 -18.69 -10.31 -4.04
CA GLY A 425 -17.93 -11.45 -4.55
C GLY A 425 -17.36 -12.39 -3.48
N MET A 426 -17.40 -12.00 -2.20
CA MET A 426 -16.93 -12.81 -1.07
C MET A 426 -18.05 -13.50 -0.29
N ILE A 427 -19.33 -13.26 -0.63
CA ILE A 427 -20.48 -13.89 0.05
C ILE A 427 -20.89 -15.17 -0.71
N PRO A 428 -20.79 -16.37 -0.10
CA PRO A 428 -21.21 -17.62 -0.74
C PRO A 428 -22.67 -17.58 -1.18
N GLY A 429 -22.92 -17.86 -2.47
CA GLY A 429 -24.26 -17.92 -3.05
C GLY A 429 -24.75 -16.65 -3.76
N MET A 430 -24.10 -15.49 -3.61
CA MET A 430 -24.55 -14.21 -4.21
C MET A 430 -24.10 -13.97 -5.67
N ASN A 431 -23.73 -15.03 -6.42
CA ASN A 431 -23.20 -14.99 -7.79
C ASN A 431 -24.15 -14.43 -8.89
N LYS A 432 -25.25 -13.77 -8.54
CA LYS A 432 -26.26 -13.23 -9.47
C LYS A 432 -26.19 -11.71 -9.69
N VAL A 433 -25.36 -10.98 -8.93
CA VAL A 433 -25.22 -9.52 -9.10
C VAL A 433 -24.18 -9.22 -10.19
N THR A 434 -24.59 -8.50 -11.24
CA THR A 434 -23.70 -8.18 -12.36
C THR A 434 -22.82 -6.96 -12.10
N PRO A 435 -21.61 -6.87 -12.70
CA PRO A 435 -20.79 -5.66 -12.67
C PRO A 435 -21.45 -4.40 -13.28
N ALA A 436 -22.57 -4.56 -14.01
CA ALA A 436 -23.38 -3.42 -14.46
C ALA A 436 -24.18 -2.83 -13.30
N GLN A 437 -24.92 -3.66 -12.56
CA GLN A 437 -25.74 -3.25 -11.41
C GLN A 437 -24.89 -2.62 -10.29
N ILE A 438 -23.66 -3.10 -10.08
CA ILE A 438 -22.73 -2.50 -9.10
C ILE A 438 -22.35 -1.07 -9.47
N ARG A 439 -22.01 -0.81 -10.74
CA ARG A 439 -21.70 0.55 -11.24
C ARG A 439 -22.93 1.46 -11.28
N GLU A 440 -24.13 0.89 -11.31
CA GLU A 440 -25.38 1.63 -11.18
C GLU A 440 -25.66 2.01 -9.72
N ALA A 441 -25.42 1.11 -8.76
CA ALA A 441 -25.46 1.40 -7.34
C ALA A 441 -24.45 2.51 -6.95
N GLU A 442 -23.20 2.43 -7.42
CA GLU A 442 -22.17 3.46 -7.20
C GLU A 442 -22.58 4.85 -7.75
N LYS A 443 -23.32 4.91 -8.86
CA LYS A 443 -23.91 6.17 -9.37
C LYS A 443 -25.06 6.66 -8.51
N ASN A 444 -25.94 5.76 -8.08
CA ASN A 444 -27.10 6.09 -7.26
C ASN A 444 -26.69 6.65 -5.88
N LEU A 445 -25.63 6.10 -5.25
CA LEU A 445 -25.07 6.65 -4.01
C LEU A 445 -24.61 8.11 -4.19
N LYS A 446 -23.88 8.42 -5.27
CA LYS A 446 -23.46 9.80 -5.60
C LYS A 446 -24.64 10.73 -5.88
N PHE A 447 -25.76 10.22 -6.39
CA PHE A 447 -26.99 11.00 -6.53
C PHE A 447 -27.64 11.30 -5.17
N MET A 448 -27.65 10.36 -4.22
CA MET A 448 -28.14 10.60 -2.86
C MET A 448 -27.28 11.65 -2.13
N GLU A 449 -25.96 11.50 -2.19
CA GLU A 449 -24.98 12.46 -1.65
C GLU A 449 -25.21 13.88 -2.21
N SER A 450 -25.43 14.01 -3.53
CA SER A 450 -25.72 15.31 -4.17
C SER A 450 -27.03 15.96 -3.71
N MET A 451 -28.01 15.19 -3.21
CA MET A 451 -29.25 15.73 -2.64
C MET A 451 -29.05 16.11 -1.16
N ILE A 452 -28.31 15.34 -0.38
CA ILE A 452 -28.11 15.59 1.06
C ILE A 452 -27.20 16.81 1.29
N ASN A 453 -26.15 16.98 0.48
CA ASN A 453 -25.22 18.11 0.60
C ASN A 453 -25.87 19.49 0.35
N VAL A 454 -27.10 19.51 -0.19
CA VAL A 454 -27.92 20.70 -0.50
C VAL A 454 -28.99 20.98 0.57
N MET A 455 -29.24 20.05 1.49
CA MET A 455 -30.15 20.24 2.63
C MET A 455 -29.54 21.17 3.67
N THR A 456 -30.36 21.93 4.40
CA THR A 456 -29.93 22.71 5.57
C THR A 456 -29.62 21.78 6.76
N PRO A 457 -28.87 22.22 7.80
CA PRO A 457 -28.60 21.39 8.96
C PRO A 457 -29.87 20.83 9.63
N GLU A 458 -30.90 21.67 9.82
CA GLU A 458 -32.20 21.27 10.35
C GLU A 458 -32.88 20.13 9.55
N GLU A 459 -32.84 20.22 8.22
CA GLU A 459 -33.43 19.22 7.33
C GLU A 459 -32.64 17.92 7.34
N ARG A 460 -31.32 17.98 7.56
CA ARG A 460 -30.48 16.79 7.68
C ARG A 460 -30.74 16.07 9.01
N GLU A 461 -30.88 16.82 10.10
CA GLU A 461 -31.14 16.30 11.44
C GLU A 461 -32.58 15.80 11.61
N ARG A 462 -33.56 16.45 10.97
CA ARG A 462 -34.99 16.11 11.06
C ARG A 462 -35.62 15.78 9.69
N PRO A 463 -35.47 14.54 9.20
CA PRO A 463 -36.05 14.06 7.94
C PRO A 463 -37.57 14.23 7.81
N GLU A 464 -38.31 14.31 8.93
CA GLU A 464 -39.77 14.55 8.92
C GLU A 464 -40.13 15.85 8.18
N LEU A 465 -39.30 16.91 8.33
CA LEU A 465 -39.51 18.21 7.70
C LEU A 465 -39.52 18.13 6.15
N LEU A 466 -38.78 17.17 5.58
CA LEU A 466 -38.74 16.89 4.15
C LEU A 466 -39.83 15.89 3.69
N ALA A 467 -40.45 15.14 4.61
CA ALA A 467 -41.63 14.34 4.32
C ALA A 467 -42.90 15.21 4.30
N GLU A 468 -43.03 16.12 5.25
CA GLU A 468 -44.15 17.06 5.39
C GLU A 468 -44.09 18.17 4.33
N SER A 469 -43.00 18.96 4.27
CA SER A 469 -42.93 20.11 3.37
C SER A 469 -42.58 19.70 1.93
N ARG A 470 -43.56 19.89 1.04
CA ARG A 470 -43.36 19.76 -0.42
C ARG A 470 -42.39 20.81 -0.95
N GLU A 471 -42.44 22.03 -0.42
CA GLU A 471 -41.62 23.17 -0.86
C GLU A 471 -40.13 22.92 -0.60
N ARG A 472 -39.78 22.39 0.58
CA ARG A 472 -38.40 21.98 0.91
C ARG A 472 -37.88 20.92 -0.09
N ARG A 473 -38.71 19.93 -0.47
CA ARG A 473 -38.33 18.94 -1.51
C ARG A 473 -38.10 19.57 -2.87
N ILE A 474 -38.93 20.54 -3.28
CA ILE A 474 -38.79 21.24 -4.56
C ILE A 474 -37.51 22.10 -4.58
N ARG A 475 -37.18 22.77 -3.47
CA ARG A 475 -35.90 23.50 -3.32
C ARG A 475 -34.71 22.55 -3.46
N VAL A 476 -34.64 21.50 -2.65
CA VAL A 476 -33.53 20.53 -2.67
C VAL A 476 -33.41 19.87 -4.05
N ALA A 477 -34.52 19.56 -4.73
CA ALA A 477 -34.52 19.05 -6.09
C ALA A 477 -33.89 20.04 -7.08
N LYS A 478 -34.33 21.31 -7.06
CA LYS A 478 -33.81 22.37 -7.94
C LYS A 478 -32.31 22.61 -7.73
N GLU A 479 -31.86 22.71 -6.49
CA GLU A 479 -30.48 23.04 -6.13
C GLU A 479 -29.51 21.86 -6.31
N SER A 480 -29.98 20.61 -6.22
CA SER A 480 -29.17 19.40 -6.54
C SER A 480 -29.24 18.94 -8.01
N GLY A 481 -30.03 19.63 -8.85
CA GLY A 481 -30.26 19.25 -10.25
C GLY A 481 -30.98 17.90 -10.40
N LYS A 482 -31.95 17.62 -9.54
CA LYS A 482 -32.76 16.39 -9.49
C LYS A 482 -34.26 16.69 -9.58
N ASN A 483 -35.07 15.64 -9.68
CA ASN A 483 -36.54 15.75 -9.68
C ASN A 483 -37.12 15.61 -8.26
N GLU A 484 -38.26 16.27 -7.99
CA GLU A 484 -38.99 16.14 -6.71
C GLU A 484 -39.25 14.67 -6.33
N ARG A 485 -39.55 13.82 -7.32
CA ARG A 485 -39.75 12.37 -7.13
C ARG A 485 -38.50 11.67 -6.59
N GLN A 486 -37.29 12.08 -6.97
CA GLN A 486 -36.04 11.48 -6.52
C GLN A 486 -35.71 11.89 -5.08
N VAL A 487 -35.99 13.14 -4.71
CA VAL A 487 -35.91 13.59 -3.30
C VAL A 487 -36.92 12.84 -2.44
N SER A 488 -38.16 12.68 -2.92
CA SER A 488 -39.20 11.89 -2.22
C SER A 488 -38.83 10.41 -2.10
N GLN A 489 -38.12 9.84 -3.07
CA GLN A 489 -37.59 8.46 -3.01
C GLN A 489 -36.47 8.33 -1.98
N LEU A 490 -35.53 9.29 -1.91
CA LEU A 490 -34.49 9.34 -0.88
C LEU A 490 -35.09 9.40 0.54
N VAL A 491 -36.07 10.27 0.77
CA VAL A 491 -36.80 10.37 2.05
C VAL A 491 -37.46 9.02 2.38
N ALA A 492 -38.19 8.42 1.43
CA ALA A 492 -38.81 7.11 1.64
C ALA A 492 -37.80 5.96 1.88
N GLN A 493 -36.62 6.00 1.26
CA GLN A 493 -35.54 5.05 1.52
C GLN A 493 -35.00 5.18 2.95
N LEU A 494 -34.80 6.39 3.46
CA LEU A 494 -34.37 6.61 4.84
C LEU A 494 -35.41 6.06 5.85
N PHE A 495 -36.70 6.35 5.66
CA PHE A 495 -37.76 5.86 6.54
C PHE A 495 -37.92 4.33 6.48
N ARG A 496 -37.76 3.70 5.30
CA ARG A 496 -37.69 2.24 5.18
C ARG A 496 -36.50 1.67 5.96
N MET A 497 -35.33 2.28 5.85
CA MET A 497 -34.13 1.83 6.55
C MET A 497 -34.26 1.98 8.07
N ARG A 498 -34.81 3.10 8.58
CA ARG A 498 -35.19 3.28 9.99
C ARG A 498 -36.07 2.12 10.48
N ALA A 499 -37.15 1.81 9.75
CA ALA A 499 -38.08 0.74 10.11
C ALA A 499 -37.46 -0.67 10.05
N GLN A 500 -36.57 -0.92 9.09
CA GLN A 500 -35.84 -2.20 8.99
C GLN A 500 -34.82 -2.36 10.13
N MET A 501 -34.08 -1.31 10.48
CA MET A 501 -33.14 -1.32 11.61
C MET A 501 -33.87 -1.55 12.95
N GLN A 502 -35.03 -0.89 13.16
CA GLN A 502 -35.87 -1.12 14.35
C GLN A 502 -36.36 -2.57 14.44
N LYS A 503 -36.89 -3.15 13.35
CA LYS A 503 -37.32 -4.56 13.32
C LYS A 503 -36.16 -5.53 13.57
N MET A 504 -34.98 -5.25 13.00
CA MET A 504 -33.79 -6.09 13.18
C MET A 504 -33.26 -6.03 14.61
N MET A 505 -33.24 -4.86 15.25
CA MET A 505 -32.85 -4.74 16.66
C MET A 505 -33.85 -5.43 17.60
N GLY A 506 -35.17 -5.28 17.36
CA GLY A 506 -36.20 -5.96 18.15
C GLY A 506 -36.06 -7.49 18.10
N ALA A 507 -35.86 -8.05 16.90
CA ALA A 507 -35.61 -9.49 16.73
C ALA A 507 -34.30 -9.95 17.42
N MET A 508 -33.30 -9.08 17.54
CA MET A 508 -32.03 -9.37 18.22
C MET A 508 -32.10 -9.17 19.75
N GLN A 509 -33.19 -8.61 20.27
CA GLN A 509 -33.38 -8.34 21.71
C GLN A 509 -34.30 -9.34 22.42
N GLY A 510 -34.80 -10.36 21.72
CA GLY A 510 -35.53 -11.48 22.33
C GLY A 510 -36.92 -11.12 22.86
N GLN A 511 -37.66 -10.25 22.18
CA GLN A 511 -39.09 -10.02 22.42
C GLN A 511 -39.93 -10.53 21.24
N ASP A 512 -41.16 -10.96 21.53
CA ASP A 512 -41.92 -11.89 20.70
C ASP A 512 -42.16 -11.42 19.25
N THR A 513 -41.95 -12.33 18.31
CA THR A 513 -42.31 -12.13 16.90
C THR A 513 -43.79 -12.41 16.66
N PRO A 514 -44.59 -11.45 16.17
CA PRO A 514 -45.87 -11.76 15.54
C PRO A 514 -45.64 -12.60 14.26
N ASP A 515 -46.60 -13.46 13.91
CA ASP A 515 -46.45 -14.48 12.87
C ASP A 515 -45.86 -13.98 11.54
N MET A 516 -44.73 -14.57 11.15
CA MET A 516 -44.08 -14.35 9.85
C MET A 516 -44.94 -14.82 8.66
N GLU A 517 -45.89 -15.74 8.90
CA GLU A 517 -46.75 -16.32 7.86
C GLU A 517 -47.75 -15.29 7.30
N GLY A 518 -48.47 -14.57 8.17
CA GLY A 518 -49.38 -13.48 7.75
C GLY A 518 -48.67 -12.29 7.09
N LEU A 519 -47.37 -12.11 7.35
CA LEU A 519 -46.57 -11.07 6.73
C LEU A 519 -46.16 -11.41 5.29
N MET A 520 -45.98 -12.68 4.94
CA MET A 520 -45.77 -13.08 3.55
C MET A 520 -47.03 -12.87 2.68
N ASP A 521 -48.22 -13.13 3.22
CA ASP A 521 -49.45 -13.01 2.45
C ASP A 521 -49.91 -11.56 2.25
N SER A 522 -49.63 -10.65 3.19
CA SER A 522 -49.85 -9.22 2.96
C SER A 522 -48.95 -8.64 1.87
N ILE A 523 -47.67 -9.06 1.79
CA ILE A 523 -46.75 -8.65 0.72
C ILE A 523 -47.21 -9.15 -0.66
N LYS A 524 -47.65 -10.42 -0.76
CA LYS A 524 -48.23 -10.98 -2.00
C LYS A 524 -49.48 -10.24 -2.45
N ALA A 525 -50.32 -9.79 -1.50
CA ALA A 525 -51.54 -9.04 -1.80
C ALA A 525 -51.23 -7.63 -2.35
N GLU A 526 -50.21 -6.94 -1.83
CA GLU A 526 -49.81 -5.62 -2.35
C GLU A 526 -49.12 -5.71 -3.73
N GLU A 527 -48.30 -6.73 -4.00
CA GLU A 527 -47.71 -6.91 -5.35
C GLU A 527 -48.78 -7.14 -6.43
N GLN A 528 -49.85 -7.90 -6.13
CA GLN A 528 -50.95 -8.12 -7.07
C GLN A 528 -51.81 -6.88 -7.31
N ALA A 529 -51.87 -5.95 -6.34
CA ALA A 529 -52.67 -4.72 -6.47
C ALA A 529 -52.07 -3.68 -7.45
N ALA A 530 -50.78 -3.79 -7.78
CA ALA A 530 -50.09 -2.81 -8.63
C ALA A 530 -50.36 -2.96 -10.15
N ALA A 531 -50.99 -4.06 -10.59
CA ALA A 531 -51.07 -4.46 -11.99
C ALA A 531 -52.47 -4.30 -12.62
N GLY A 532 -52.85 -3.06 -12.99
CA GLY A 532 -53.86 -2.83 -14.04
C GLY A 532 -55.01 -1.87 -13.70
N THR A 533 -55.09 -0.76 -14.44
CA THR A 533 -56.23 0.17 -14.43
C THR A 533 -57.44 -0.38 -15.17
N GLY A 534 -58.31 -1.12 -14.47
CA GLY A 534 -59.55 -1.73 -15.02
C GLY A 534 -60.84 -1.05 -14.55
N LYS A 535 -61.75 -0.69 -15.48
CA LYS A 535 -63.02 0.01 -15.19
C LYS A 535 -63.95 -0.78 -14.25
N ARG A 536 -64.56 -0.10 -13.27
CA ARG A 536 -65.70 -0.60 -12.48
C ARG A 536 -66.79 -1.19 -13.40
N ARG A 537 -67.29 -2.40 -13.08
CA ARG A 537 -68.56 -2.93 -13.60
C ARG A 537 -69.40 -3.44 -12.42
N ARG A 538 -70.71 -3.20 -12.44
CA ARG A 538 -71.63 -3.50 -11.32
C ARG A 538 -71.71 -5.00 -11.03
N LYS A 539 -71.85 -5.37 -9.75
CA LYS A 539 -72.28 -6.72 -9.34
C LYS A 539 -73.71 -6.98 -9.84
N TYR A 540 -73.93 -8.14 -10.44
CA TYR A 540 -75.16 -8.91 -10.25
C TYR A 540 -74.76 -10.19 -9.52
N GLY A 541 -75.55 -10.59 -8.51
CA GLY A 541 -75.32 -11.82 -7.77
C GLY A 541 -75.90 -13.02 -8.49
N ASN A 542 -75.35 -14.20 -8.24
CA ASN A 542 -76.02 -15.48 -8.47
C ASN A 542 -75.80 -16.38 -7.26
N LEU A 543 -76.86 -17.06 -6.84
CA LEU A 543 -76.89 -17.86 -5.62
C LEU A 543 -76.36 -19.28 -5.84
N ARG A 544 -76.02 -19.94 -4.71
CA ARG A 544 -76.12 -21.39 -4.47
C ARG A 544 -75.52 -22.34 -5.51
N ARG A 545 -74.35 -22.90 -5.18
CA ARG A 545 -73.88 -24.19 -5.72
C ARG A 545 -73.19 -25.10 -4.69
N ARG A 546 -73.58 -25.00 -3.41
CA ARG A 546 -73.22 -25.94 -2.33
C ARG A 546 -74.42 -26.69 -1.72
N ASP A 547 -75.64 -26.31 -2.09
CA ASP A 547 -76.88 -26.86 -1.51
C ASP A 547 -77.45 -28.03 -2.35
N LEU A 548 -76.70 -28.57 -3.32
CA LEU A 548 -77.19 -29.55 -4.31
C LEU A 548 -76.65 -30.97 -4.15
N ASP A 549 -75.50 -31.17 -3.51
CA ASP A 549 -74.96 -32.51 -3.26
C ASP A 549 -75.60 -33.20 -2.05
N ALA A 550 -76.32 -32.46 -1.20
CA ALA A 550 -77.06 -32.98 -0.05
C ALA A 550 -78.41 -33.64 -0.39
N MET A 551 -78.79 -33.73 -1.69
CA MET A 551 -80.11 -34.24 -2.12
C MET A 551 -80.08 -35.35 -3.19
N ARG A 552 -78.92 -35.87 -3.59
CA ARG A 552 -78.82 -37.02 -4.52
C ARG A 552 -78.64 -38.35 -3.77
N GLY A 553 -79.59 -38.64 -2.88
CA GLY A 553 -79.46 -39.71 -1.90
C GLY A 553 -80.72 -40.50 -1.56
N PHE A 554 -81.74 -40.60 -2.43
CA PHE A 554 -82.74 -41.70 -2.34
C PHE A 554 -83.64 -41.85 -3.58
N ARG A 555 -83.79 -43.10 -4.07
CA ARG A 555 -84.87 -43.63 -4.94
C ARG A 555 -84.96 -43.04 -6.38
N ARG A 556 -85.39 -43.78 -7.41
CA ARG A 556 -86.06 -45.10 -7.47
C ARG A 556 -85.84 -45.77 -8.84
N ARG A 557 -85.20 -46.94 -8.86
CA ARG A 557 -85.76 -48.22 -9.34
C ARG A 557 -84.84 -49.35 -8.88
#